data_AF-A0A8I6XH65-F1
#
_entry.id   AF-A0A8I6XH65-F1
#
_cell.length_a   1.000
_cell.length_b   1.000
_cell.length_c   1.000
_cell.angle_alpha   90.00
_cell.angle_beta   90.00
_cell.angle_gamma   90.00
#
_symmetry.space_group_name_H-M   'P 1'
#
loop_
_entity.id
_entity.type
_entity.pdbx_description
1 polymer ?
#
loop_
_entity_poly.entity_id
_entity_poly.type
_entity_poly.pdbx_seq_one_letter_code
_entity_poly.pdbx_strand_id
1 'polypeptide(L)'
;MHPDKKEAVVDDLMAFQESKYYYAKVGKAWKRGYLLYGPPGTGKSTMIAAMANFLDYDVYDLELTSVKNNTELRKLFIETTGKSIIVIEDIDCSVDLIGKRRKDKKASGDKDSDGDDKPKLPMDPEKDEATKVTLSGLLNFIDGLWSACGGERIIIFTTNHKEKLDPALIRRGRMDKHIEMSYCRFDGFKVLAKNYLDVIEHELFGEIQRLLEETDISPADVAENLMPMSKKKKRDPVLCLSGLIEALKQAKKDGAAAKAKEEEEAAEAKKAKEKEEAEAKKAKEEDKGKDKGRQREGQSTGSGSQWRHQEM
;
A
#
# COMPACT_ATOMS: atom_id res chain seq x y z
N MET A 1 9.59 -8.77 16.34
CA MET A 1 8.91 -7.51 16.74
C MET A 1 9.42 -7.11 18.12
N HIS A 2 9.60 -5.82 18.39
CA HIS A 2 10.00 -5.33 19.72
C HIS A 2 8.95 -5.72 20.78
N PRO A 3 9.33 -6.08 22.02
CA PRO A 3 8.40 -6.50 23.07
C PRO A 3 7.24 -5.52 23.31
N ASP A 4 7.53 -4.22 23.43
CA ASP A 4 6.49 -3.21 23.70
C ASP A 4 5.45 -3.10 22.58
N LYS A 5 5.89 -3.24 21.32
CA LYS A 5 4.98 -3.27 20.17
C LYS A 5 4.09 -4.53 20.21
N LYS A 6 4.60 -5.65 20.73
CA LYS A 6 3.82 -6.88 20.91
C LYS A 6 2.74 -6.70 21.96
N GLU A 7 3.11 -6.17 23.12
CA GLU A 7 2.19 -5.92 24.22
C GLU A 7 1.07 -4.96 23.78
N ALA A 8 1.43 -3.84 23.12
CA ALA A 8 0.46 -2.88 22.61
C ALA A 8 -0.52 -3.42 21.54
N VAL A 9 -0.19 -4.52 20.87
CA VAL A 9 -1.10 -5.22 19.94
C VAL A 9 -1.98 -6.20 20.70
N VAL A 10 -1.38 -6.97 21.61
CA VAL A 10 -2.09 -7.92 22.47
C VAL A 10 -3.16 -7.22 23.31
N ASP A 11 -2.84 -6.06 23.90
CA ASP A 11 -3.78 -5.26 24.68
C ASP A 11 -4.93 -4.73 23.82
N ASP A 12 -4.66 -4.32 22.58
CA ASP A 12 -5.69 -3.83 21.64
C ASP A 12 -6.66 -4.96 21.25
N LEU A 13 -6.12 -6.17 21.04
CA LEU A 13 -6.91 -7.36 20.71
C LEU A 13 -7.80 -7.79 21.89
N MET A 14 -7.24 -7.86 23.10
CA MET A 14 -8.03 -8.16 24.30
C MET A 14 -9.10 -7.11 24.56
N ALA A 15 -8.75 -5.83 24.48
CA ALA A 15 -9.71 -4.74 24.64
C ALA A 15 -10.84 -4.83 23.61
N PHE A 16 -10.53 -5.18 22.35
CA PHE A 16 -11.54 -5.37 21.32
C PHE A 16 -12.50 -6.53 21.65
N GLN A 17 -11.96 -7.68 22.07
CA GLN A 17 -12.71 -8.89 22.42
C GLN A 17 -13.66 -8.65 23.61
N GLU A 18 -13.25 -7.86 24.59
CA GLU A 18 -14.07 -7.55 25.78
C GLU A 18 -15.09 -6.42 25.54
N SER A 19 -14.95 -5.66 24.45
CA SER A 19 -15.74 -4.44 24.21
C SER A 19 -17.13 -4.66 23.60
N LYS A 20 -17.64 -5.91 23.52
CA LYS A 20 -18.96 -6.22 22.92
C LYS A 20 -20.08 -5.28 23.38
N TYR A 21 -20.22 -5.13 24.70
CA TYR A 21 -21.28 -4.30 25.30
C TYR A 21 -21.09 -2.82 24.95
N TYR A 22 -19.85 -2.34 24.94
CA TYR A 22 -19.54 -0.95 24.58
C TYR A 22 -19.96 -0.64 23.15
N TYR A 23 -19.57 -1.48 22.18
CA TYR A 23 -19.95 -1.32 20.77
C TYR A 23 -21.48 -1.32 20.59
N ALA A 24 -22.18 -2.23 21.25
CA ALA A 24 -23.64 -2.28 21.23
C ALA A 24 -24.28 -1.02 21.84
N LYS A 25 -23.78 -0.55 22.99
CA LYS A 25 -24.28 0.65 23.68
C LYS A 25 -24.16 1.92 22.83
N VAL A 26 -23.09 2.06 22.06
CA VAL A 26 -22.86 3.24 21.20
C VAL A 26 -23.41 3.08 19.78
N GLY A 27 -24.05 1.94 19.48
CA GLY A 27 -24.64 1.67 18.17
C GLY A 27 -23.60 1.53 17.04
N LYS A 28 -22.38 1.09 17.34
CA LYS A 28 -21.32 0.89 16.34
C LYS A 28 -21.17 -0.59 16.03
N ALA A 29 -20.87 -0.89 14.76
CA ALA A 29 -20.49 -2.24 14.34
C ALA A 29 -19.29 -2.74 15.15
N TRP A 30 -19.37 -3.96 15.69
CA TRP A 30 -18.32 -4.56 16.52
C TRP A 30 -17.19 -5.11 15.66
N LYS A 31 -16.43 -4.17 15.11
CA LYS A 31 -15.30 -4.43 14.22
C LYS A 31 -14.05 -3.65 14.63
N ARG A 32 -12.90 -4.15 14.22
CA ARG A 32 -11.60 -3.48 14.37
C ARG A 32 -10.77 -3.62 13.09
N GLY A 33 -10.25 -2.49 12.60
CA GLY A 33 -9.38 -2.47 11.42
C GLY A 33 -7.90 -2.38 11.78
N TYR A 34 -7.07 -3.22 11.15
CA TYR A 34 -5.61 -3.20 11.26
C TYR A 34 -4.95 -3.00 9.90
N LEU A 35 -3.88 -2.22 9.86
CA LEU A 35 -2.98 -2.13 8.71
C LEU A 35 -1.60 -2.64 9.12
N LEU A 36 -1.18 -3.78 8.56
CA LEU A 36 0.18 -4.30 8.67
C LEU A 36 0.98 -3.83 7.46
N TYR A 37 2.03 -3.05 7.69
CA TYR A 37 2.84 -2.51 6.60
C TYR A 37 4.33 -2.67 6.84
N GLY A 38 5.10 -2.83 5.77
CA GLY A 38 6.56 -2.91 5.83
C GLY A 38 7.13 -3.82 4.74
N PRO A 39 8.46 -3.95 4.65
CA PRO A 39 9.13 -4.72 3.61
C PRO A 39 8.63 -6.18 3.48
N PRO A 40 8.82 -6.84 2.32
CA PRO A 40 8.56 -8.27 2.19
C PRO A 40 9.45 -9.08 3.17
N GLY A 41 8.99 -10.27 3.57
CA GLY A 41 9.75 -11.13 4.49
C GLY A 41 9.79 -10.68 5.96
N THR A 42 9.03 -9.64 6.33
CA THR A 42 8.96 -9.13 7.71
C THR A 42 7.92 -9.82 8.60
N GLY A 43 7.20 -10.81 8.06
CA GLY A 43 6.26 -11.63 8.82
C GLY A 43 4.86 -11.04 8.96
N LYS A 44 4.40 -10.22 8.00
CA LYS A 44 3.02 -9.69 7.98
C LYS A 44 1.98 -10.82 8.07
N SER A 45 2.01 -11.80 7.17
CA SER A 45 1.06 -12.93 7.19
C SER A 45 1.27 -13.84 8.41
N THR A 46 2.50 -14.02 8.89
CA THR A 46 2.78 -14.74 10.16
C THR A 46 2.17 -14.04 11.37
N MET A 47 2.18 -12.70 11.40
CA MET A 47 1.55 -11.90 12.46
C MET A 47 0.03 -12.11 12.45
N ILE A 48 -0.59 -12.16 11.28
CA ILE A 48 -2.03 -12.46 11.15
C ILE A 48 -2.35 -13.83 11.73
N ALA A 49 -1.59 -14.86 11.36
CA ALA A 49 -1.76 -16.21 11.92
C ALA A 49 -1.60 -16.22 13.45
N ALA A 50 -0.65 -15.45 13.99
CA ALA A 50 -0.48 -15.33 15.43
C ALA A 50 -1.67 -14.63 16.12
N MET A 51 -2.23 -13.59 15.50
CA MET A 51 -3.43 -12.91 16.01
C MET A 51 -4.66 -13.83 16.00
N ALA A 52 -4.85 -14.60 14.92
CA ALA A 52 -5.93 -15.56 14.79
C ALA A 52 -5.87 -16.65 15.87
N ASN A 53 -4.69 -17.25 16.04
CA ASN A 53 -4.47 -18.26 17.08
C ASN A 53 -4.61 -17.71 18.50
N PHE A 54 -4.20 -16.46 18.73
CA PHE A 54 -4.34 -15.82 20.04
C PHE A 54 -5.82 -15.59 20.41
N LEU A 55 -6.65 -15.23 19.44
CA LEU A 55 -8.07 -14.94 19.64
C LEU A 55 -8.99 -16.14 19.46
N ASP A 56 -8.47 -17.26 18.94
CA ASP A 56 -9.25 -18.43 18.50
C ASP A 56 -10.29 -18.06 17.42
N TYR A 57 -9.82 -17.37 16.36
CA TYR A 57 -10.64 -16.87 15.27
C TYR A 57 -10.36 -17.57 13.93
N ASP A 58 -11.40 -17.71 13.12
CA ASP A 58 -11.27 -18.17 11.74
C ASP A 58 -10.59 -17.11 10.86
N VAL A 59 -9.74 -17.53 9.92
CA VAL A 59 -9.08 -16.63 8.97
C VAL A 59 -9.70 -16.78 7.59
N TYR A 60 -10.18 -15.66 7.04
CA TYR A 60 -10.67 -15.54 5.68
C TYR A 60 -9.69 -14.71 4.86
N ASP A 61 -8.92 -15.39 4.01
CA ASP A 61 -8.01 -14.73 3.07
C ASP A 61 -8.77 -14.29 1.81
N LEU A 62 -8.83 -12.98 1.57
CA LEU A 62 -9.57 -12.39 0.46
C LEU A 62 -8.61 -11.80 -0.57
N GLU A 63 -8.38 -12.57 -1.63
CA GLU A 63 -7.58 -12.13 -2.76
C GLU A 63 -8.41 -11.24 -3.70
N LEU A 64 -8.18 -9.92 -3.67
CA LEU A 64 -8.97 -8.95 -4.45
C LEU A 64 -8.90 -9.16 -5.97
N THR A 65 -7.83 -9.77 -6.49
CA THR A 65 -7.65 -10.06 -7.92
C THR A 65 -8.58 -11.16 -8.41
N SER A 66 -8.98 -12.08 -7.53
CA SER A 66 -9.86 -13.21 -7.82
C SER A 66 -11.34 -12.82 -7.84
N VAL A 67 -11.69 -11.70 -7.18
CA VAL A 67 -13.07 -11.23 -7.06
C VAL A 67 -13.49 -10.46 -8.32
N LYS A 68 -14.51 -10.94 -9.02
CA LYS A 68 -14.94 -10.41 -10.32
C LYS A 68 -15.58 -9.05 -10.20
N ASN A 69 -16.45 -8.87 -9.20
CA ASN A 69 -17.20 -7.64 -9.00
C ASN A 69 -17.57 -7.35 -7.55
N ASN A 70 -18.09 -6.15 -7.30
CA ASN A 70 -18.51 -5.70 -5.97
C ASN A 70 -19.66 -6.55 -5.38
N THR A 71 -20.47 -7.22 -6.21
CA THR A 71 -21.57 -8.08 -5.74
C THR A 71 -21.02 -9.37 -5.14
N GLU A 72 -20.04 -9.99 -5.79
CA GLU A 72 -19.31 -11.15 -5.28
C GLU A 72 -18.55 -10.79 -3.99
N LEU A 73 -17.87 -9.63 -3.97
CA LEU A 73 -17.23 -9.12 -2.76
C LEU A 73 -18.23 -9.01 -1.60
N ARG A 74 -19.43 -8.46 -1.85
CA ARG A 74 -20.49 -8.36 -0.85
C ARG A 74 -20.90 -9.73 -0.31
N LYS A 75 -21.09 -10.70 -1.22
CA LYS A 75 -21.52 -12.05 -0.86
C LYS A 75 -20.51 -12.72 0.08
N LEU A 76 -19.22 -12.64 -0.24
CA LEU A 76 -18.15 -13.16 0.60
C LEU A 76 -18.18 -12.56 2.02
N PHE A 77 -18.35 -11.24 2.15
CA PHE A 77 -18.43 -10.57 3.45
C PHE A 77 -19.68 -10.91 4.28
N ILE A 78 -20.79 -11.27 3.63
CA ILE A 78 -22.02 -11.71 4.30
C ILE A 78 -21.88 -13.16 4.76
N GLU A 79 -21.21 -14.00 3.98
CA GLU A 79 -20.99 -15.42 4.27
C GLU A 79 -19.97 -15.68 5.38
N THR A 80 -19.11 -14.70 5.72
CA THR A 80 -18.18 -14.85 6.85
C THR A 80 -18.91 -14.97 8.18
N THR A 81 -18.40 -15.82 9.07
CA THR A 81 -18.92 -15.97 10.43
C THR A 81 -18.47 -14.84 11.34
N GLY A 82 -19.04 -14.76 12.56
CA GLY A 82 -18.44 -13.97 13.64
C GLY A 82 -17.21 -14.68 14.21
N LYS A 83 -16.42 -13.98 15.04
CA LYS A 83 -15.10 -14.45 15.53
C LYS A 83 -14.15 -14.77 14.37
N SER A 84 -14.03 -13.82 13.46
CA SER A 84 -13.24 -14.00 12.25
C SER A 84 -12.29 -12.84 11.97
N ILE A 85 -11.18 -13.17 11.31
CA ILE A 85 -10.21 -12.25 10.76
C ILE A 85 -10.33 -12.29 9.24
N ILE A 86 -10.72 -11.17 8.64
CA ILE A 86 -10.75 -11.00 7.18
C ILE A 86 -9.45 -10.33 6.77
N VAL A 87 -8.68 -11.01 5.92
CA VAL A 87 -7.39 -10.56 5.42
C VAL A 87 -7.56 -10.04 4.01
N ILE A 88 -7.00 -8.87 3.75
CA ILE A 88 -6.94 -8.28 2.42
C ILE A 88 -5.48 -7.98 2.14
N GLU A 89 -4.84 -8.87 1.37
CA GLU A 89 -3.41 -8.78 1.08
C GLU A 89 -3.09 -7.79 -0.05
N ASP A 90 -1.90 -7.20 0.03
CA ASP A 90 -1.26 -6.38 -1.02
C ASP A 90 -2.18 -5.34 -1.67
N ILE A 91 -2.80 -4.51 -0.82
CA ILE A 91 -3.74 -3.48 -1.27
C ILE A 91 -3.09 -2.42 -2.18
N ASP A 92 -1.78 -2.21 -2.11
CA ASP A 92 -1.04 -1.32 -3.01
C ASP A 92 -0.98 -1.85 -4.46
N CYS A 93 -0.71 -3.15 -4.64
CA CYS A 93 -0.71 -3.78 -5.96
C CYS A 93 -2.10 -3.73 -6.61
N SER A 94 -3.15 -3.92 -5.81
CA SER A 94 -4.54 -3.85 -6.27
C SER A 94 -4.89 -2.44 -6.78
N VAL A 95 -4.40 -1.38 -6.12
CA VAL A 95 -4.64 0.01 -6.53
C VAL A 95 -3.93 0.34 -7.85
N ASP A 96 -2.68 -0.11 -8.03
CA ASP A 96 -1.94 0.10 -9.27
C ASP A 96 -2.56 -0.61 -10.47
N LEU A 97 -3.09 -1.83 -10.27
CA LEU A 97 -3.80 -2.59 -11.32
C LEU A 97 -5.13 -1.91 -11.74
N ILE A 98 -5.79 -1.23 -10.82
CA ILE A 98 -7.02 -0.46 -11.08
C ILE A 98 -6.69 0.90 -11.72
N GLY A 99 -5.60 1.55 -11.30
CA GLY A 99 -5.15 2.85 -11.81
C GLY A 99 -4.56 2.80 -13.22
N LYS A 100 -3.71 1.82 -13.53
CA LYS A 100 -3.07 1.67 -14.85
C LYS A 100 -4.07 1.39 -15.98
N ARG A 101 -5.09 0.55 -15.74
CA ARG A 101 -6.12 0.25 -16.76
C ARG A 101 -7.02 1.43 -17.12
N ARG A 102 -7.07 2.48 -16.30
CA ARG A 102 -7.78 3.73 -16.64
C ARG A 102 -6.99 4.60 -17.62
N LYS A 103 -5.65 4.47 -17.66
CA LYS A 103 -4.79 5.22 -18.58
C LYS A 103 -4.84 4.64 -20.00
N ASP A 104 -4.88 3.31 -20.13
CA ASP A 104 -4.94 2.65 -21.43
C ASP A 104 -6.27 2.92 -22.18
N LYS A 105 -7.38 3.12 -21.46
CA LYS A 105 -8.67 3.49 -22.06
C LYS A 105 -8.78 4.94 -22.54
N LYS A 106 -7.80 5.81 -22.27
CA LYS A 106 -7.77 7.19 -22.80
C LYS A 106 -6.94 7.32 -24.09
N ALA A 107 -6.28 6.25 -24.55
CA ALA A 107 -5.44 6.28 -25.75
C ALA A 107 -6.11 5.73 -27.02
N SER A 108 -7.34 5.23 -26.95
CA SER A 108 -8.13 4.78 -28.11
C SER A 108 -9.44 5.58 -28.23
N GLY A 109 -9.34 6.81 -28.71
CA GLY A 109 -10.47 7.62 -29.14
C GLY A 109 -10.20 8.10 -30.56
N ASP A 110 -10.49 7.23 -31.52
CA ASP A 110 -10.42 7.52 -32.96
C ASP A 110 -11.57 8.42 -33.39
N LYS A 111 -11.37 9.10 -34.52
CA LYS A 111 -12.21 10.12 -35.14
C LYS A 111 -13.49 9.56 -35.81
N ASP A 112 -14.36 10.51 -36.17
CA ASP A 112 -15.48 10.48 -37.14
C ASP A 112 -16.83 9.94 -36.61
N SER A 113 -18.01 10.42 -36.97
CA SER A 113 -18.55 11.63 -37.62
C SER A 113 -20.10 11.54 -37.53
N ASP A 114 -20.78 12.68 -37.58
CA ASP A 114 -22.18 12.98 -37.96
C ASP A 114 -23.40 12.12 -37.49
N GLY A 115 -24.31 12.82 -36.79
CA GLY A 115 -25.76 12.91 -37.05
C GLY A 115 -26.65 11.66 -37.06
N ASP A 116 -27.50 11.49 -36.03
CA ASP A 116 -28.98 11.38 -36.16
C ASP A 116 -29.63 11.33 -34.76
N ASP A 117 -30.71 12.08 -34.58
CA ASP A 117 -31.46 12.26 -33.33
C ASP A 117 -32.52 11.16 -33.19
N LYS A 118 -32.25 10.13 -32.39
CA LYS A 118 -33.27 9.16 -31.93
C LYS A 118 -33.09 8.78 -30.47
N PRO A 119 -34.15 8.79 -29.64
CA PRO A 119 -34.11 8.31 -28.26
C PRO A 119 -33.98 6.78 -28.24
N LYS A 120 -32.85 6.28 -27.75
CA LYS A 120 -32.62 4.83 -27.56
C LYS A 120 -33.42 4.33 -26.35
N LEU A 121 -34.36 3.42 -26.61
CA LEU A 121 -34.99 2.55 -25.61
C LEU A 121 -33.92 1.74 -24.83
N PRO A 122 -34.17 1.33 -23.58
CA PRO A 122 -33.19 0.60 -22.79
C PRO A 122 -33.07 -0.84 -23.35
N MET A 123 -31.92 -1.14 -23.96
CA MET A 123 -31.61 -2.45 -24.55
C MET A 123 -30.49 -3.16 -23.77
N ASP A 124 -30.79 -4.42 -23.42
CA ASP A 124 -29.99 -5.60 -23.02
C ASP A 124 -29.05 -5.62 -21.79
N PRO A 125 -29.10 -6.69 -20.95
CA PRO A 125 -28.26 -6.88 -19.77
C PRO A 125 -26.93 -7.63 -20.06
N GLU A 126 -26.43 -7.66 -21.30
CA GLU A 126 -25.21 -8.42 -21.68
C GLU A 126 -23.99 -7.53 -22.00
N LYS A 127 -23.69 -6.56 -21.12
CA LYS A 127 -22.40 -5.85 -21.12
C LYS A 127 -21.81 -5.77 -19.71
N ASP A 128 -21.50 -6.93 -19.13
CA ASP A 128 -20.80 -7.09 -17.84
C ASP A 128 -19.27 -6.83 -17.93
N GLU A 129 -18.83 -5.88 -18.76
CA GLU A 129 -17.42 -5.42 -18.84
C GLU A 129 -17.15 -4.18 -17.97
N ALA A 130 -18.05 -3.90 -17.02
CA ALA A 130 -18.00 -2.74 -16.14
C ALA A 130 -18.47 -3.05 -14.72
N THR A 131 -17.66 -3.75 -13.93
CA THR A 131 -17.56 -3.56 -12.45
C THR A 131 -16.48 -4.44 -11.84
N LYS A 132 -15.23 -4.36 -12.32
CA LYS A 132 -14.10 -4.90 -11.55
C LYS A 132 -14.08 -4.27 -10.15
N VAL A 133 -13.63 -5.03 -9.14
CA VAL A 133 -13.51 -4.53 -7.76
C VAL A 133 -12.74 -3.22 -7.76
N THR A 134 -13.32 -2.20 -7.14
CA THR A 134 -12.70 -0.88 -6.98
C THR A 134 -12.32 -0.69 -5.53
N LEU A 135 -11.25 0.07 -5.28
CA LEU A 135 -10.89 0.48 -3.93
C LEU A 135 -12.06 1.18 -3.21
N SER A 136 -12.79 2.04 -3.92
CA SER A 136 -14.01 2.69 -3.40
C SER A 136 -15.12 1.68 -3.09
N GLY A 137 -15.24 0.62 -3.89
CA GLY A 137 -16.15 -0.51 -3.62
C GLY A 137 -15.79 -1.19 -2.30
N LEU A 138 -14.55 -1.64 -2.16
CA LEU A 138 -14.03 -2.24 -0.93
C LEU A 138 -14.27 -1.33 0.29
N LEU A 139 -13.98 -0.04 0.15
CA LEU A 139 -14.20 0.96 1.20
C LEU A 139 -15.66 1.08 1.65
N ASN A 140 -16.58 1.11 0.69
CA ASN A 140 -18.01 1.16 1.00
C ASN A 140 -18.48 -0.12 1.69
N PHE A 141 -17.82 -1.26 1.50
CA PHE A 141 -18.13 -2.49 2.23
C PHE A 141 -17.62 -2.45 3.66
N ILE A 142 -16.39 -1.98 3.87
CA ILE A 142 -15.79 -1.88 5.19
C ILE A 142 -16.59 -0.87 6.04
N ASP A 143 -16.92 0.30 5.52
CA ASP A 143 -17.62 1.36 6.28
C ASP A 143 -19.15 1.29 6.24
N GLY A 144 -19.73 0.57 5.27
CA GLY A 144 -21.16 0.64 4.99
C GLY A 144 -22.04 -0.11 6.00
N LEU A 145 -23.35 0.05 5.81
CA LEU A 145 -24.41 -0.62 6.56
C LEU A 145 -24.23 -2.15 6.65
N TRP A 146 -23.55 -2.76 5.68
CA TRP A 146 -23.27 -4.20 5.62
C TRP A 146 -22.28 -4.67 6.69
N SER A 147 -21.39 -3.79 7.14
CA SER A 147 -20.47 -4.09 8.23
C SER A 147 -21.18 -4.18 9.60
N ALA A 148 -22.39 -3.59 9.71
CA ALA A 148 -23.21 -3.65 10.92
C ALA A 148 -24.00 -4.96 11.07
N CYS A 149 -24.08 -5.78 10.02
CA CYS A 149 -24.82 -7.05 10.02
C CYS A 149 -23.99 -8.24 10.52
N GLY A 150 -22.74 -8.02 10.93
CA GLY A 150 -21.83 -9.05 11.40
C GLY A 150 -21.63 -9.04 12.92
N GLY A 151 -21.30 -10.20 13.48
CA GLY A 151 -20.79 -10.31 14.84
C GLY A 151 -19.38 -9.69 14.97
N GLU A 152 -18.68 -10.09 16.03
CA GLU A 152 -17.27 -9.75 16.30
C GLU A 152 -16.37 -10.07 15.10
N ARG A 153 -15.73 -9.07 14.49
CA ARG A 153 -14.84 -9.26 13.32
C ARG A 153 -13.63 -8.33 13.32
N ILE A 154 -12.50 -8.84 12.88
CA ILE A 154 -11.28 -8.06 12.65
C ILE A 154 -11.01 -8.02 11.14
N ILE A 155 -10.63 -6.86 10.62
CA ILE A 155 -10.23 -6.71 9.21
C ILE A 155 -8.76 -6.29 9.21
N ILE A 156 -7.91 -7.05 8.52
CA ILE A 156 -6.48 -6.79 8.43
C ILE A 156 -6.10 -6.54 6.98
N PHE A 157 -5.46 -5.40 6.73
CA PHE A 157 -4.88 -5.04 5.45
C PHE A 157 -3.37 -5.23 5.50
N THR A 158 -2.79 -5.80 4.45
CA THR A 158 -1.33 -5.84 4.30
C THR A 158 -0.87 -4.96 3.13
N THR A 159 0.27 -4.31 3.28
CA THR A 159 0.91 -3.56 2.19
C THR A 159 2.42 -3.53 2.38
N ASN A 160 3.17 -3.49 1.27
CA ASN A 160 4.60 -3.19 1.34
C ASN A 160 4.88 -1.68 1.36
N HIS A 161 3.91 -0.88 0.88
CA HIS A 161 4.09 0.54 0.56
C HIS A 161 2.93 1.39 1.10
N LYS A 162 3.01 1.76 2.38
CA LYS A 162 1.98 2.57 3.04
C LYS A 162 1.77 3.94 2.37
N GLU A 163 2.83 4.50 1.83
CA GLU A 163 2.87 5.78 1.12
C GLU A 163 2.09 5.79 -0.21
N LYS A 164 1.86 4.61 -0.81
CA LYS A 164 1.06 4.47 -2.05
C LYS A 164 -0.44 4.42 -1.77
N LEU A 165 -0.85 4.28 -0.52
CA LEU A 165 -2.25 4.15 -0.16
C LEU A 165 -2.95 5.50 -0.12
N ASP A 166 -4.18 5.54 -0.63
CA ASP A 166 -5.06 6.70 -0.53
C ASP A 166 -5.30 7.05 0.96
N PRO A 167 -5.04 8.29 1.42
CA PRO A 167 -5.33 8.70 2.80
C PRO A 167 -6.77 8.44 3.26
N ALA A 168 -7.73 8.35 2.34
CA ALA A 168 -9.11 7.98 2.64
C ALA A 168 -9.24 6.54 3.18
N LEU A 169 -8.33 5.63 2.83
CA LEU A 169 -8.26 4.27 3.38
C LEU A 169 -7.80 4.24 4.83
N ILE A 170 -6.83 5.10 5.15
CA ILE A 170 -6.07 5.10 6.40
C ILE A 170 -6.86 5.80 7.54
N ARG A 171 -8.07 6.29 7.25
CA ARG A 171 -8.91 6.98 8.22
C ARG A 171 -9.41 6.03 9.32
N ARG A 172 -9.44 6.54 10.56
CA ARG A 172 -10.08 5.87 11.71
C ARG A 172 -11.52 5.47 11.40
N GLY A 173 -11.91 4.26 11.78
CA GLY A 173 -13.15 3.58 11.39
C GLY A 173 -12.98 2.51 10.31
N ARG A 174 -11.91 2.61 9.50
CA ARG A 174 -11.50 1.63 8.47
C ARG A 174 -10.26 0.87 8.90
N MET A 175 -9.18 1.61 9.13
CA MET A 175 -7.88 1.12 9.58
C MET A 175 -7.57 1.87 10.87
N ASP A 176 -7.89 1.26 12.01
CA ASP A 176 -7.80 1.92 13.31
C ASP A 176 -6.38 1.84 13.89
N LYS A 177 -5.74 0.67 13.74
CA LYS A 177 -4.41 0.38 14.26
C LYS A 177 -3.44 0.15 13.10
N HIS A 178 -2.33 0.88 13.07
CA HIS A 178 -1.27 0.68 12.08
C HIS A 178 -0.06 0.05 12.76
N ILE A 179 0.37 -1.09 12.22
CA ILE A 179 1.49 -1.87 12.73
C ILE A 179 2.57 -1.91 11.65
N GLU A 180 3.70 -1.29 11.97
CA GLU A 180 4.89 -1.36 11.13
C GLU A 180 5.68 -2.64 11.42
N MET A 181 5.84 -3.46 10.40
CA MET A 181 6.67 -4.66 10.36
C MET A 181 8.03 -4.30 9.74
N SER A 182 8.95 -3.82 10.58
CA SER A 182 10.29 -3.38 10.16
C SER A 182 11.27 -4.54 9.97
N TYR A 183 12.45 -4.21 9.45
CA TYR A 183 13.61 -5.12 9.40
C TYR A 183 13.97 -5.71 10.77
N CYS A 184 14.70 -6.83 10.72
CA CYS A 184 15.15 -7.53 11.91
C CYS A 184 16.19 -6.69 12.65
N ARG A 185 15.96 -6.48 13.94
CA ARG A 185 16.91 -5.86 14.87
C ARG A 185 17.28 -6.86 15.94
N PHE A 186 18.23 -6.49 16.80
CA PHE A 186 18.81 -7.40 17.78
C PHE A 186 17.78 -8.13 18.66
N ASP A 187 16.72 -7.46 19.12
CA ASP A 187 15.66 -8.12 19.90
C ASP A 187 14.87 -9.15 19.08
N GLY A 188 14.60 -8.86 17.81
CA GLY A 188 14.00 -9.82 16.89
C GLY A 188 14.92 -11.02 16.67
N PHE A 189 16.20 -10.76 16.44
CA PHE A 189 17.22 -11.80 16.26
C PHE A 189 17.32 -12.72 17.49
N LYS A 190 17.36 -12.18 18.72
CA LYS A 190 17.42 -13.01 19.94
C LYS A 190 16.26 -14.00 20.03
N VAL A 191 15.05 -13.58 19.65
CA VAL A 191 13.87 -14.46 19.61
C VAL A 191 14.05 -15.55 18.55
N LEU A 192 14.57 -15.21 17.36
CA LEU A 192 14.83 -16.20 16.31
C LEU A 192 15.94 -17.18 16.72
N ALA A 193 17.04 -16.70 17.28
CA ALA A 193 18.15 -17.52 17.77
C ALA A 193 17.67 -18.52 18.84
N LYS A 194 16.85 -18.06 19.78
CA LYS A 194 16.22 -18.94 20.77
C LYS A 194 15.30 -19.97 20.12
N ASN A 195 14.44 -19.57 19.19
CA ASN A 195 13.46 -20.48 18.59
C ASN A 195 14.08 -21.53 17.65
N TYR A 196 15.10 -21.16 16.86
CA TYR A 196 15.69 -22.04 15.85
C TYR A 196 16.90 -22.84 16.36
N LEU A 197 17.72 -22.24 17.24
CA LEU A 197 18.98 -22.81 17.72
C LEU A 197 18.97 -23.16 19.22
N ASP A 198 17.93 -22.77 19.96
CA ASP A 198 17.87 -22.87 21.43
C ASP A 198 19.02 -22.15 22.15
N VAL A 199 19.49 -21.04 21.57
CA VAL A 199 20.59 -20.22 22.08
C VAL A 199 20.08 -18.88 22.58
N ILE A 200 20.41 -18.56 23.82
CA ILE A 200 20.04 -17.31 24.48
C ILE A 200 21.20 -16.31 24.47
N GLU A 201 22.44 -16.80 24.56
CA GLU A 201 23.66 -16.00 24.57
C GLU A 201 24.76 -16.71 23.78
N HIS A 202 25.59 -15.93 23.07
CA HIS A 202 26.73 -16.43 22.32
C HIS A 202 27.76 -15.31 22.12
N GLU A 203 29.05 -15.65 22.04
CA GLU A 203 30.14 -14.68 21.84
C GLU A 203 29.96 -13.82 20.57
N LEU A 204 29.39 -14.44 19.53
CA LEU A 204 29.10 -13.80 18.24
C LEU A 204 27.93 -12.80 18.27
N PHE A 205 27.12 -12.76 19.34
CA PHE A 205 25.96 -11.86 19.41
C PHE A 205 26.39 -10.39 19.36
N GLY A 206 27.55 -10.04 19.93
CA GLY A 206 28.06 -8.68 19.91
C GLY A 206 28.50 -8.20 18.52
N GLU A 207 28.93 -9.10 17.63
CA GLU A 207 29.21 -8.76 16.23
C GLU A 207 27.89 -8.64 15.44
N ILE A 208 26.97 -9.59 15.64
CA ILE A 208 25.65 -9.59 14.99
C ILE A 208 24.85 -8.33 15.35
N GLN A 209 24.86 -7.91 16.62
CA GLN A 209 24.19 -6.69 17.05
C GLN A 209 24.68 -5.47 16.26
N ARG A 210 26.00 -5.27 16.19
CA ARG A 210 26.60 -4.16 15.44
C ARG A 210 26.24 -4.20 13.95
N LEU A 211 26.28 -5.38 13.34
CA LEU A 211 25.93 -5.54 11.93
C LEU A 211 24.44 -5.29 11.64
N LEU A 212 23.54 -5.69 12.54
CA LEU A 212 22.09 -5.46 12.43
C LEU A 212 21.67 -4.00 12.63
N GLU A 213 22.50 -3.20 13.29
CA GLU A 213 22.30 -1.74 13.43
C GLU A 213 22.64 -1.01 12.13
N GLU A 214 23.57 -1.53 11.33
CA GLU A 214 24.06 -0.91 10.11
C GLU A 214 23.41 -1.47 8.83
N THR A 215 22.70 -2.59 8.94
CA THR A 215 22.20 -3.36 7.79
C THR A 215 20.72 -3.67 7.93
N ASP A 216 19.98 -3.48 6.85
CA ASP A 216 18.59 -3.89 6.76
C ASP A 216 18.49 -5.31 6.20
N ILE A 217 18.02 -6.23 7.05
CA ILE A 217 17.79 -7.63 6.71
C ILE A 217 16.41 -8.07 7.19
N SER A 218 15.68 -8.84 6.40
CA SER A 218 14.36 -9.29 6.81
C SER A 218 14.46 -10.42 7.85
N PRO A 219 13.50 -10.54 8.79
CA PRO A 219 13.38 -11.70 9.66
C PRO A 219 13.39 -13.04 8.92
N ALA A 220 12.82 -13.10 7.71
CA ALA A 220 12.85 -14.30 6.87
C ALA A 220 14.29 -14.65 6.45
N ASP A 221 15.07 -13.67 5.98
CA ASP A 221 16.47 -13.89 5.59
C ASP A 221 17.33 -14.28 6.80
N VAL A 222 17.08 -13.68 7.97
CA VAL A 222 17.74 -14.09 9.21
C VAL A 222 17.41 -15.54 9.54
N ALA A 223 16.13 -15.93 9.48
CA ALA A 223 15.71 -17.31 9.74
C ALA A 223 16.37 -18.30 8.76
N GLU A 224 16.47 -17.96 7.48
CA GLU A 224 17.13 -18.77 6.45
C GLU A 224 18.58 -19.10 6.83
N ASN A 225 19.31 -18.14 7.40
CA ASN A 225 20.68 -18.34 7.87
C ASN A 225 20.78 -19.17 9.17
N LEU A 226 19.69 -19.26 9.95
CA LEU A 226 19.64 -20.02 11.20
C LEU A 226 19.11 -21.45 11.02
N MET A 227 18.52 -21.77 9.87
CA MET A 227 17.98 -23.09 9.55
C MET A 227 18.96 -24.16 9.01
N PRO A 228 20.18 -23.87 8.49
CA PRO A 228 21.02 -24.89 7.86
C PRO A 228 21.37 -26.04 8.82
N MET A 229 21.31 -27.27 8.30
CA MET A 229 21.63 -28.48 9.05
C MET A 229 23.09 -28.89 8.82
N SER A 230 23.83 -29.19 9.89
CA SER A 230 25.18 -29.73 9.79
C SER A 230 25.16 -31.15 9.20
N LYS A 231 26.33 -31.60 8.69
CA LYS A 231 26.55 -32.97 8.19
C LYS A 231 26.16 -34.07 9.21
N LYS A 232 26.10 -33.73 10.49
CA LYS A 232 25.68 -34.62 11.59
C LYS A 232 24.15 -34.61 11.89
N LYS A 233 23.32 -34.06 11.00
CA LYS A 233 21.86 -33.85 11.21
C LYS A 233 21.51 -33.07 12.49
N LYS A 234 22.42 -32.22 12.97
CA LYS A 234 22.19 -31.29 14.08
C LYS A 234 22.40 -29.86 13.59
N ARG A 235 21.66 -28.92 14.15
CA ARG A 235 21.98 -27.50 13.99
C ARG A 235 23.20 -27.18 14.84
N ASP A 236 24.19 -26.57 14.23
CA ASP A 236 25.40 -26.13 14.91
C ASP A 236 25.30 -24.61 15.07
N PRO A 237 25.08 -24.11 16.29
CA PRO A 237 24.90 -22.68 16.50
C PRO A 237 26.06 -21.84 16.01
N VAL A 238 27.29 -22.33 16.12
CA VAL A 238 28.48 -21.59 15.69
C VAL A 238 28.45 -21.44 14.17
N LEU A 239 28.20 -22.52 13.43
CA LEU A 239 28.14 -22.48 11.96
C LEU A 239 27.00 -21.57 11.46
N CYS A 240 25.81 -21.65 12.06
CA CYS A 240 24.66 -20.82 11.67
C CYS A 240 24.91 -19.33 11.95
N LEU A 241 25.44 -19.00 13.14
CA LEU A 241 25.73 -17.62 13.52
C LEU A 241 26.86 -17.02 12.69
N SER A 242 27.91 -17.79 12.39
CA SER A 242 28.96 -17.37 11.47
C SER A 242 28.43 -17.16 10.04
N GLY A 243 27.55 -18.05 9.56
CA GLY A 243 26.89 -17.87 8.26
C GLY A 243 26.06 -16.58 8.19
N LEU A 244 25.31 -16.29 9.26
CA LEU A 244 24.56 -15.04 9.38
C LEU A 244 25.47 -13.80 9.36
N ILE A 245 26.62 -13.84 10.03
CA ILE A 245 27.60 -12.75 10.00
C ILE A 245 28.09 -12.47 8.58
N GLU A 246 28.41 -13.53 7.82
CA GLU A 246 28.85 -13.37 6.43
C GLU A 246 27.72 -12.83 5.54
N ALA A 247 26.49 -13.30 5.72
CA ALA A 247 25.32 -12.75 5.03
C ALA A 247 25.09 -11.27 5.35
N LEU A 248 25.23 -10.87 6.62
CA LEU A 248 25.12 -9.47 7.04
C LEU A 248 26.24 -8.59 6.46
N LYS A 249 27.49 -9.08 6.44
CA LYS A 249 28.62 -8.39 5.80
C LYS A 249 28.39 -8.21 4.30
N GLN A 250 27.82 -9.22 3.64
CA GLN A 250 27.50 -9.14 2.22
C GLN A 250 26.37 -8.15 1.97
N ALA A 251 25.27 -8.24 2.72
CA ALA A 251 24.16 -7.30 2.63
C ALA A 251 24.58 -5.84 2.91
N LYS A 252 25.54 -5.62 3.81
CA LYS A 252 26.13 -4.29 4.06
C LYS A 252 26.86 -3.75 2.81
N LYS A 253 27.64 -4.59 2.12
CA LYS A 253 28.33 -4.20 0.88
C LYS A 253 27.33 -3.90 -0.23
N ASP A 254 26.31 -4.74 -0.39
CA ASP A 254 25.30 -4.59 -1.43
C ASP A 254 24.42 -3.35 -1.18
N GLY A 255 24.05 -3.10 0.08
CA GLY A 255 23.31 -1.91 0.49
C GLY A 255 24.11 -0.61 0.30
N ALA A 256 25.42 -0.62 0.56
CA ALA A 256 26.29 0.52 0.28
C ALA A 256 26.39 0.81 -1.24
N ALA A 257 26.48 -0.24 -2.06
CA ALA A 257 26.49 -0.12 -3.51
C ALA A 257 25.13 0.37 -4.07
N ALA A 258 24.02 -0.09 -3.49
CA ALA A 258 22.67 0.34 -3.87
C ALA A 258 22.41 1.81 -3.51
N LYS A 259 22.80 2.26 -2.30
CA LYS A 259 22.68 3.67 -1.90
C LYS A 259 23.51 4.60 -2.78
N ALA A 260 24.72 4.20 -3.15
CA ALA A 260 25.54 4.97 -4.08
C ALA A 260 24.86 5.14 -5.45
N LYS A 261 24.19 4.08 -5.96
CA LYS A 261 23.43 4.13 -7.22
C LYS A 261 22.16 4.97 -7.11
N GLU A 262 21.40 4.86 -6.01
CA GLU A 262 20.20 5.68 -5.80
C GLU A 262 20.54 7.17 -5.65
N GLU A 263 21.66 7.51 -5.01
CA GLU A 263 22.13 8.90 -4.92
C GLU A 263 22.56 9.44 -6.29
N GLU A 264 23.19 8.61 -7.12
CA GLU A 264 23.56 8.96 -8.50
C GLU A 264 22.31 9.16 -9.38
N GLU A 265 21.35 8.22 -9.36
CA GLU A 265 20.08 8.34 -10.10
C GLU A 265 19.22 9.51 -9.60
N ALA A 266 19.18 9.77 -8.29
CA ALA A 266 18.45 10.92 -7.74
C ALA A 266 19.11 12.26 -8.13
N ALA A 267 20.45 12.30 -8.22
CA ALA A 267 21.18 13.46 -8.70
C ALA A 267 20.94 13.70 -10.22
N GLU A 268 20.89 12.64 -11.02
CA GLU A 268 20.55 12.73 -12.44
C GLU A 268 19.09 13.16 -12.66
N ALA A 269 18.14 12.60 -11.91
CA ALA A 269 16.73 12.97 -11.99
C ALA A 269 16.47 14.43 -11.57
N LYS A 270 17.22 14.94 -10.57
CA LYS A 270 17.19 16.38 -10.22
C LYS A 270 17.73 17.25 -11.34
N LYS A 271 18.87 16.89 -11.93
CA LYS A 271 19.44 17.62 -13.08
C LYS A 271 18.52 17.61 -14.30
N ALA A 272 17.81 16.51 -14.54
CA ALA A 272 16.82 16.40 -15.61
C ALA A 272 15.62 17.32 -15.37
N LYS A 273 15.04 17.33 -14.15
CA LYS A 273 13.96 18.25 -13.78
C LYS A 273 14.37 19.73 -13.85
N GLU A 274 15.58 20.07 -13.44
CA GLU A 274 16.09 21.44 -13.53
C GLU A 274 16.29 21.90 -14.98
N LYS A 275 16.73 21.00 -15.88
CA LYS A 275 16.80 21.27 -17.32
C LYS A 275 15.41 21.48 -17.93
N GLU A 276 14.44 20.62 -17.57
CA GLU A 276 13.07 20.70 -18.08
C GLU A 276 12.37 21.99 -17.61
N GLU A 277 12.58 22.41 -16.35
CA GLU A 277 12.09 23.70 -15.86
C GLU A 277 12.79 24.90 -16.51
N ALA A 278 14.08 24.80 -16.83
CA ALA A 278 14.82 25.85 -17.51
C ALA A 278 14.37 26.03 -18.97
N GLU A 279 14.10 24.93 -19.68
CA GLU A 279 13.54 24.95 -21.04
C GLU A 279 12.10 25.48 -21.05
N ALA A 280 11.27 25.09 -20.08
CA ALA A 280 9.92 25.62 -19.94
C ALA A 280 9.90 27.13 -19.62
N LYS A 281 10.91 27.64 -18.91
CA LYS A 281 11.08 29.09 -18.66
C LYS A 281 11.52 29.85 -19.90
N LYS A 282 12.46 29.31 -20.70
CA LYS A 282 12.88 29.90 -21.98
C LYS A 282 11.75 29.97 -23.00
N ALA A 283 10.94 28.91 -23.10
CA ALA A 283 9.78 28.90 -23.99
C ALA A 283 8.73 29.98 -23.62
N LYS A 284 8.59 30.31 -22.33
CA LYS A 284 7.70 31.39 -21.86
C LYS A 284 8.27 32.80 -22.11
N GLU A 285 9.58 32.96 -22.20
CA GLU A 285 10.21 34.25 -22.53
C GLU A 285 10.16 34.56 -24.04
N GLU A 286 10.34 33.54 -24.89
CA GLU A 286 10.22 33.70 -26.34
C GLU A 286 8.78 34.03 -26.80
N ASP A 287 7.77 33.50 -26.09
CA ASP A 287 6.36 33.81 -26.36
C ASP A 287 6.00 35.27 -25.97
N LYS A 288 6.57 35.78 -24.87
CA LYS A 288 6.45 37.20 -24.49
C LYS A 288 7.19 38.16 -25.41
N GLY A 289 8.21 37.70 -26.13
CA GLY A 289 8.93 38.47 -27.14
C GLY A 289 8.10 38.71 -28.41
N LYS A 290 7.25 37.75 -28.80
CA LYS A 290 6.41 37.86 -30.00
C LYS A 290 5.21 38.80 -29.82
N ASP A 291 4.69 38.95 -28.60
CA ASP A 291 3.54 39.82 -28.34
C ASP A 291 3.89 41.33 -28.37
N LYS A 292 5.13 41.70 -28.03
CA LYS A 292 5.61 43.09 -28.14
C LYS A 292 5.94 43.53 -29.57
N GLY A 293 6.13 42.60 -30.51
CA GLY A 293 6.31 42.91 -31.93
C GLY A 293 5.01 43.30 -32.62
N ARG A 294 3.86 42.80 -32.15
CA ARG A 294 2.56 42.95 -32.81
C ARG A 294 1.81 44.24 -32.47
N GLN A 295 2.22 44.95 -31.41
CA GLN A 295 1.61 46.24 -31.03
C GLN A 295 2.18 47.47 -31.76
N ARG A 296 3.24 47.34 -32.58
CA ARG A 296 3.80 48.48 -33.33
C ARG A 296 3.26 48.65 -34.75
N GLU A 297 2.51 47.70 -35.31
CA GLU A 297 1.98 47.80 -36.69
C GLU A 297 0.49 48.19 -36.78
N GLY A 298 -0.20 48.38 -35.64
CA GLY A 298 -1.65 48.60 -35.58
C GLY A 298 -2.14 50.04 -35.46
N GLN A 299 -1.35 51.05 -35.82
CA GLN A 299 -1.80 52.46 -35.86
C GLN A 299 -1.47 53.11 -37.21
N SER A 300 -2.22 52.74 -38.25
CA SER A 300 -2.70 53.73 -39.20
C SER A 300 -3.91 53.19 -39.97
N THR A 301 -4.89 54.08 -40.19
CA THR A 301 -6.07 54.00 -41.08
C THR A 301 -7.41 53.57 -40.50
N GLY A 302 -8.44 54.39 -40.76
CA GLY A 302 -9.88 54.11 -40.56
C GLY A 302 -10.66 55.22 -39.83
N SER A 303 -10.84 56.42 -40.42
CA SER A 303 -12.04 56.88 -41.17
C SER A 303 -13.39 56.68 -40.46
N GLY A 304 -14.04 57.78 -40.09
CA GLY A 304 -15.35 57.81 -39.43
C GLY A 304 -16.54 57.62 -40.37
N SER A 305 -17.68 57.26 -39.79
CA SER A 305 -19.01 57.46 -40.38
C SER A 305 -20.09 57.45 -39.29
N GLN A 306 -21.13 58.21 -39.59
CA GLN A 306 -22.02 58.96 -38.70
C GLN A 306 -23.38 58.24 -38.61
N TRP A 307 -23.97 58.15 -37.41
CA TRP A 307 -25.32 57.60 -37.21
C TRP A 307 -26.39 58.68 -37.47
N ARG A 308 -27.43 58.34 -38.23
CA ARG A 308 -28.70 59.09 -38.32
C ARG A 308 -29.86 58.16 -37.92
N HIS A 309 -30.60 58.57 -36.90
CA HIS A 309 -31.93 58.05 -36.55
C HIS A 309 -32.99 58.72 -37.43
N GLN A 310 -34.00 57.96 -37.89
CA GLN A 310 -35.36 58.48 -38.08
C GLN A 310 -36.42 57.37 -37.98
N GLU A 311 -37.57 57.77 -37.45
CA GLU A 311 -38.75 57.04 -36.98
C GLU A 311 -39.54 56.27 -38.08
N MET A 312 -40.10 55.11 -37.73
CA MET A 312 -41.51 54.88 -37.38
C MET A 312 -41.72 53.42 -36.95
#